data_AF-A0A7S4MZ73-F1
#
_entry.id   AF-A0A7S4MZ73-F1
#
_cell.length_a   1.000
_cell.length_b   1.000
_cell.length_c   1.000
_cell.angle_alpha   90.00
_cell.angle_beta   90.00
_cell.angle_gamma   90.00
#
_symmetry.space_group_name_H-M   'P 1'
#
loop_
_entity.id
_entity.type
_entity.pdbx_description
1 polymer ?
#
loop_
_entity_poly.entity_id
_entity_poly.type
_entity_poly.pdbx_seq_one_letter_code
_entity_poly.pdbx_strand_id
1 'polypeptide(L)'
;AGSGSGMLPDDGGYYVSFVGPPPEYDFSLVAVRFTPERSSCGRHVHTSWSRSHGYGRERDPHTFRFEGGAGGGRGRGTPDRALKVWHSNFETMRGDVAGGALMGRFSSPRAALAMSEMPPLFREEGDLNVDADGTFRLKLNPGDVYTVSTVNVGGRKEVDETKKKKGEEGKSRGDNFPLPYKDDFEGYKERLWPRYFSDRVGLWEIRPEMESSKPDDDDDDD
;
A
#
# COMPACT_ATOMS: atom_id res chain seq x y z
N ALA A 1 18.84 -18.63 7.97
CA ALA A 1 17.58 -18.03 7.49
C ALA A 1 16.42 -18.89 7.98
N GLY A 2 15.29 -18.27 8.28
CA GLY A 2 14.09 -18.94 8.73
C GLY A 2 12.86 -18.09 8.43
N SER A 3 11.69 -18.71 8.44
CA SER A 3 10.42 -18.02 8.34
C SER A 3 9.40 -18.68 9.25
N GLY A 4 8.42 -17.89 9.67
CA GLY A 4 7.31 -18.35 10.48
C GLY A 4 6.05 -17.58 10.13
N SER A 5 4.90 -18.22 10.22
CA SER A 5 3.62 -17.57 10.03
C SER A 5 2.57 -18.22 10.91
N GLY A 6 1.50 -17.47 11.19
CA GLY A 6 0.42 -17.99 12.00
C GLY A 6 -0.77 -17.07 12.04
N MET A 7 -1.88 -17.61 12.51
CA MET A 7 -3.05 -16.85 12.87
C MET A 7 -2.88 -16.32 14.29
N LEU A 8 -3.30 -15.08 14.55
CA LEU A 8 -3.33 -14.54 15.89
C LEU A 8 -4.50 -15.17 16.68
N PRO A 9 -4.33 -15.48 17.98
CA PRO A 9 -5.41 -15.98 18.82
C PRO A 9 -6.59 -15.00 18.91
N ASP A 10 -7.76 -15.52 19.27
CA ASP A 10 -8.90 -14.75 19.79
C ASP A 10 -9.32 -13.53 18.96
N ASP A 11 -9.72 -13.79 17.71
CA ASP A 11 -10.34 -12.88 16.71
C ASP A 11 -9.52 -12.68 15.43
N GLY A 12 -8.53 -13.53 15.18
CA GLY A 12 -7.87 -13.58 13.88
C GLY A 12 -6.98 -12.38 13.59
N GLY A 13 -6.69 -12.20 12.31
CA GLY A 13 -5.44 -11.56 11.90
C GLY A 13 -4.32 -12.60 11.77
N TYR A 14 -3.24 -12.16 11.15
CA TYR A 14 -2.15 -13.04 10.76
C TYR A 14 -0.83 -12.34 10.99
N TYR A 15 0.20 -13.14 11.19
CA TYR A 15 1.56 -12.65 11.15
C TYR A 15 2.39 -13.50 10.22
N VAL A 16 3.43 -12.87 9.68
CA VAL A 16 4.53 -13.50 8.99
C VAL A 16 5.83 -12.96 9.56
N SER A 17 6.84 -13.80 9.63
CA SER A 17 8.16 -13.45 10.13
C SER A 17 9.24 -14.07 9.26
N PHE A 18 10.35 -13.37 9.19
CA PHE A 18 11.52 -13.73 8.40
C PHE A 18 12.78 -13.45 9.22
N VAL A 19 13.73 -14.38 9.13
CA VAL A 19 15.08 -14.23 9.67
C VAL A 19 16.05 -14.38 8.52
N GLY A 20 16.89 -13.37 8.31
CA GLY A 20 17.92 -13.32 7.29
C GLY A 20 18.97 -14.43 7.45
N PRO A 21 19.80 -14.66 6.42
CA PRO A 21 20.97 -15.50 6.56
C PRO A 21 22.00 -14.87 7.52
N PRO A 22 22.99 -15.65 8.00
CA PRO A 22 24.17 -15.11 8.66
C PRO A 22 24.96 -14.18 7.73
N PRO A 23 25.81 -13.28 8.26
CA PRO A 23 26.14 -13.13 9.68
C PRO A 23 25.20 -12.22 10.49
N GLU A 24 24.36 -11.39 9.86
CA GLU A 24 23.58 -10.35 10.55
C GLU A 24 22.30 -10.86 11.21
N TYR A 25 21.75 -11.99 10.72
CA TYR A 25 20.51 -12.61 11.21
C TYR A 25 19.35 -11.60 11.38
N ASP A 26 19.18 -10.70 10.42
CA ASP A 26 18.13 -9.68 10.49
C ASP A 26 16.73 -10.31 10.64
N PHE A 27 15.97 -9.83 11.61
CA PHE A 27 14.60 -10.25 11.87
C PHE A 27 13.61 -9.23 11.33
N SER A 28 12.52 -9.72 10.75
CA SER A 28 11.35 -8.91 10.40
C SER A 28 10.08 -9.68 10.69
N LEU A 29 9.09 -9.02 11.26
CA LEU A 29 7.75 -9.52 11.51
C LEU A 29 6.74 -8.51 11.00
N VAL A 30 5.79 -8.99 10.20
CA VAL A 30 4.63 -8.22 9.77
C VAL A 30 3.41 -8.86 10.40
N ALA A 31 2.67 -8.10 11.21
CA ALA A 31 1.44 -8.54 11.83
C ALA A 31 0.29 -7.65 11.38
N VAL A 32 -0.80 -8.26 10.94
CA VAL A 32 -1.97 -7.57 10.38
C VAL A 32 -3.24 -8.05 11.06
N ARG A 33 -4.16 -7.12 11.31
CA ARG A 33 -5.49 -7.43 11.82
C ARG A 33 -6.54 -6.60 11.10
N PHE A 34 -7.08 -7.10 10.00
CA PHE A 34 -8.20 -6.45 9.30
C PHE A 34 -9.54 -7.04 9.68
N THR A 35 -10.59 -6.22 9.69
CA THR A 35 -11.97 -6.69 9.78
C THR A 35 -12.42 -7.22 8.42
N PRO A 36 -13.26 -8.27 8.36
CA PRO A 36 -13.79 -8.79 7.10
C PRO A 36 -14.46 -7.72 6.22
N GLU A 37 -15.13 -6.76 6.85
CA GLU A 37 -15.82 -5.65 6.20
C GLU A 37 -14.83 -4.70 5.49
N ARG A 38 -13.58 -4.62 5.98
CA ARG A 38 -12.54 -3.74 5.45
C ARG A 38 -11.43 -4.44 4.68
N SER A 39 -11.45 -5.77 4.59
CA SER A 39 -10.51 -6.55 3.78
C SER A 39 -11.15 -7.19 2.56
N SER A 40 -12.33 -6.74 2.13
CA SER A 40 -12.99 -7.29 0.95
C SER A 40 -12.22 -6.93 -0.32
N CYS A 41 -11.83 -7.96 -1.07
CA CYS A 41 -11.21 -7.81 -2.39
C CYS A 41 -12.29 -8.00 -3.46
N GLY A 42 -12.19 -7.27 -4.59
CA GLY A 42 -13.23 -7.24 -5.63
C GLY A 42 -13.54 -8.56 -6.34
N ARG A 43 -12.78 -9.64 -6.08
CA ARG A 43 -12.97 -10.94 -6.73
C ARG A 43 -13.78 -11.95 -5.92
N HIS A 44 -13.85 -11.84 -4.58
CA HIS A 44 -14.64 -12.76 -3.75
C HIS A 44 -15.09 -12.08 -2.45
N VAL A 45 -16.39 -12.15 -2.16
CA VAL A 45 -16.90 -11.76 -0.83
C VAL A 45 -16.63 -12.92 0.12
N HIS A 46 -15.81 -12.68 1.16
CA HIS A 46 -15.62 -13.65 2.25
C HIS A 46 -16.90 -13.70 3.11
N THR A 47 -17.87 -14.52 2.73
CA THR A 47 -19.19 -14.57 3.38
C THR A 47 -19.26 -15.43 4.64
N SER A 48 -18.26 -16.28 4.92
CA SER A 48 -18.38 -17.33 5.95
C SER A 48 -17.60 -17.09 7.25
N TRP A 49 -16.61 -16.18 7.29
CA TRP A 49 -15.75 -16.03 8.47
C TRP A 49 -16.24 -14.97 9.48
N SER A 50 -17.09 -14.02 9.06
CA SER A 50 -17.34 -12.78 9.84
C SER A 50 -18.26 -12.95 11.09
N ARG A 51 -19.05 -14.03 11.20
CA ARG A 51 -20.14 -14.05 12.21
C ARG A 51 -19.82 -14.61 13.60
N SER A 52 -18.70 -15.31 13.80
CA SER A 52 -18.44 -16.03 15.06
C SER A 52 -17.26 -15.54 15.89
N HIS A 53 -16.45 -14.62 15.38
CA HIS A 53 -15.24 -14.14 16.06
C HIS A 53 -15.42 -12.64 16.34
N GLY A 54 -15.15 -12.19 17.56
CA GLY A 54 -15.50 -10.88 18.11
C GLY A 54 -14.70 -9.70 17.56
N TYR A 55 -14.47 -9.66 16.24
CA TYR A 55 -13.85 -8.54 15.53
C TYR A 55 -14.48 -7.22 15.98
N GLY A 56 -13.72 -6.35 16.64
CA GLY A 56 -14.17 -5.01 17.05
C GLY A 56 -13.93 -4.62 18.50
N ARG A 57 -13.50 -5.54 19.38
CA ARG A 57 -13.10 -5.17 20.74
C ARG A 57 -11.61 -4.81 20.81
N GLU A 58 -11.31 -3.76 21.57
CA GLU A 58 -9.97 -3.48 22.07
C GLU A 58 -9.53 -4.66 22.94
N ARG A 59 -8.30 -5.16 22.74
CA ARG A 59 -7.84 -6.41 23.35
C ARG A 59 -6.50 -6.28 24.04
N ASP A 60 -6.23 -7.33 24.81
CA ASP A 60 -4.95 -7.57 25.44
C ASP A 60 -3.83 -7.68 24.40
N PRO A 61 -2.61 -7.27 24.75
CA PRO A 61 -1.46 -7.42 23.87
C PRO A 61 -1.17 -8.89 23.53
N HIS A 62 -0.87 -9.17 22.26
CA HIS A 62 -0.36 -10.45 21.82
C HIS A 62 1.13 -10.55 22.17
N THR A 63 1.52 -11.67 22.77
CA THR A 63 2.92 -11.94 23.13
C THR A 63 3.58 -12.77 22.03
N PHE A 64 4.70 -12.27 21.50
CA PHE A 64 5.55 -12.98 20.55
C PHE A 64 6.81 -13.43 21.28
N ARG A 65 7.34 -14.60 20.92
CA ARG A 65 8.54 -15.17 21.53
C ARG A 65 9.50 -15.67 20.46
N PHE A 66 10.78 -15.34 20.61
CA PHE A 66 11.84 -15.95 19.81
C PHE A 66 12.09 -17.39 20.31
N GLU A 67 11.82 -18.38 19.47
CA GLU A 67 12.13 -19.78 19.78
C GLU A 67 13.63 -20.05 19.60
N GLY A 68 14.25 -20.81 20.52
CA GLY A 68 15.69 -21.11 20.50
C GLY A 68 16.49 -20.64 21.73
N GLY A 69 15.84 -20.03 22.73
CA GLY A 69 16.44 -19.59 24.00
C GLY A 69 16.06 -20.45 25.22
N ALA A 70 15.91 -21.77 25.07
CA ALA A 70 15.43 -22.65 26.16
C ALA A 70 16.44 -22.86 27.31
N GLY A 71 17.53 -22.09 27.36
CA GLY A 71 18.62 -22.26 28.33
C GLY A 71 19.07 -20.97 28.98
N GLY A 72 18.14 -20.14 29.51
CA GLY A 72 18.41 -19.08 30.51
C GLY A 72 19.36 -17.93 30.15
N GLY A 73 20.13 -18.02 29.07
CA GLY A 73 20.91 -16.95 28.46
C GLY A 73 20.31 -16.59 27.12
N ARG A 74 20.55 -15.36 26.66
CA ARG A 74 20.17 -14.89 25.32
C ARG A 74 20.65 -15.92 24.29
N GLY A 75 19.73 -16.77 23.84
CA GLY A 75 20.02 -17.81 22.88
C GLY A 75 20.42 -17.20 21.55
N ARG A 76 21.05 -18.01 20.69
CA ARG A 76 21.63 -17.67 19.38
C ARG A 76 20.65 -17.13 18.32
N GLY A 77 19.49 -16.63 18.73
CA GLY A 77 18.43 -16.08 17.88
C GLY A 77 17.60 -14.97 18.52
N THR A 78 17.92 -14.52 19.74
CA THR A 78 17.31 -13.30 20.28
C THR A 78 18.12 -12.10 19.77
N PRO A 79 17.50 -11.10 19.14
CA PRO A 79 18.24 -9.94 18.69
C PRO A 79 18.81 -9.19 19.90
N ASP A 80 20.12 -8.90 19.86
CA ASP A 80 20.80 -8.11 20.88
C ASP A 80 20.50 -6.60 20.80
N ARG A 81 19.76 -6.21 19.76
CA ARG A 81 19.35 -4.83 19.46
C ARG A 81 17.85 -4.66 19.63
N ALA A 82 17.45 -3.45 20.00
CA ALA A 82 16.05 -3.07 20.01
C ALA A 82 15.43 -3.22 18.61
N LEU A 83 14.14 -3.56 18.57
CA LEU A 83 13.38 -3.74 17.36
C LEU A 83 12.78 -2.40 16.93
N LYS A 84 12.94 -2.02 15.67
CA LYS A 84 12.22 -0.89 15.08
C LYS A 84 10.78 -1.27 14.81
N VAL A 85 9.85 -0.40 15.19
CA VAL A 85 8.41 -0.61 15.00
C VAL A 85 7.84 0.43 14.07
N TRP A 86 7.21 -0.04 13.00
CA TRP A 86 6.40 0.75 12.07
C TRP A 86 4.95 0.33 12.18
N HIS A 87 4.05 1.30 12.16
CA HIS A 87 2.64 1.08 12.40
C HIS A 87 1.77 1.88 11.43
N SER A 88 0.69 1.26 10.98
CA SER A 88 -0.40 1.91 10.26
C SER A 88 -1.73 1.36 10.77
N ASN A 89 -2.75 2.22 10.88
CA ASN A 89 -4.11 1.78 11.15
C ASN A 89 -5.03 2.19 9.99
N PHE A 90 -5.63 1.22 9.31
CA PHE A 90 -6.52 1.45 8.17
C PHE A 90 -7.99 1.67 8.55
N GLU A 91 -8.36 1.45 9.82
CA GLU A 91 -9.72 1.76 10.31
C GLU A 91 -9.90 3.29 10.45
N THR A 92 -8.88 3.98 10.97
CA THR A 92 -8.86 5.43 11.23
C THR A 92 -8.83 6.29 9.96
N MET A 93 -8.28 5.78 8.85
CA MET A 93 -8.21 6.52 7.59
C MET A 93 -9.57 6.79 6.92
N ARG A 94 -10.66 6.19 7.43
CA ARG A 94 -12.04 6.49 6.96
C ARG A 94 -12.86 7.32 7.94
N GLY A 95 -12.27 7.86 9.01
CA GLY A 95 -12.98 8.74 9.94
C GLY A 95 -13.77 9.84 9.22
N ASP A 96 -15.09 9.83 9.42
CA ASP A 96 -16.10 10.87 9.14
C ASP A 96 -16.24 11.49 7.74
N VAL A 97 -15.42 11.14 6.75
CA VAL A 97 -15.79 11.41 5.34
C VAL A 97 -16.74 10.30 4.88
N ALA A 98 -17.89 10.22 5.54
CA ALA A 98 -18.94 9.24 5.29
C ALA A 98 -19.20 9.08 3.79
N GLY A 99 -18.82 7.92 3.25
CA GLY A 99 -19.48 7.10 2.21
C GLY A 99 -19.97 7.71 0.88
N GLY A 100 -20.06 9.02 0.72
CA GLY A 100 -20.67 9.70 -0.43
C GLY A 100 -19.72 10.63 -1.18
N ALA A 101 -18.55 10.95 -0.63
CA ALA A 101 -17.64 11.89 -1.27
C ALA A 101 -16.68 11.21 -2.28
N LEU A 102 -16.39 9.91 -2.12
CA LEU A 102 -15.41 9.20 -2.96
C LEU A 102 -15.83 8.98 -4.42
N MET A 103 -17.08 9.30 -4.78
CA MET A 103 -17.64 9.09 -6.13
C MET A 103 -18.21 10.38 -6.76
N GLY A 104 -17.62 11.56 -6.50
CA GLY A 104 -17.63 12.60 -7.55
C GLY A 104 -17.83 14.08 -7.22
N ARG A 105 -17.77 14.58 -5.98
CA ARG A 105 -17.81 16.05 -5.74
C ARG A 105 -16.98 16.51 -4.53
N PHE A 106 -15.65 16.46 -4.64
CA PHE A 106 -14.74 17.06 -3.67
C PHE A 106 -14.35 18.50 -4.03
N SER A 107 -15.30 19.43 -3.91
CA SER A 107 -14.99 20.88 -3.93
C SER A 107 -15.32 21.59 -2.61
N SER A 108 -15.54 20.82 -1.53
CA SER A 108 -15.73 21.42 -0.21
C SER A 108 -14.39 21.59 0.52
N PRO A 109 -14.09 22.80 1.05
CA PRO A 109 -12.93 23.06 1.93
C PRO A 109 -12.85 22.11 3.13
N ARG A 110 -13.99 21.58 3.57
CA ARG A 110 -14.08 20.63 4.69
C ARG A 110 -13.39 19.30 4.39
N ALA A 111 -13.37 18.87 3.12
CA ALA A 111 -12.66 17.64 2.73
C ALA A 111 -11.14 17.81 2.72
N ALA A 112 -10.62 19.03 2.49
CA ALA A 112 -9.19 19.28 2.56
C ALA A 112 -8.67 19.26 4.00
N LEU A 113 -9.44 19.83 4.94
CA LEU A 113 -9.14 19.75 6.38
C LEU A 113 -9.18 18.30 6.91
N ALA A 114 -10.17 17.51 6.48
CA ALA A 114 -10.25 16.10 6.85
C ALA A 114 -9.05 15.27 6.35
N MET A 115 -8.43 15.63 5.21
CA MET A 115 -7.24 14.93 4.71
C MET A 115 -5.96 15.29 5.47
N SER A 116 -5.86 16.49 6.06
CA SER A 116 -4.71 16.86 6.92
C SER A 116 -4.74 16.20 8.30
N GLU A 117 -5.90 15.68 8.71
CA GLU A 117 -6.09 14.98 9.98
C GLU A 117 -5.97 13.46 9.86
N MET A 118 -5.74 12.92 8.65
CA MET A 118 -5.53 11.48 8.49
C MET A 118 -4.23 11.06 9.19
N PRO A 119 -4.27 10.02 10.05
CA PRO A 119 -3.08 9.51 10.67
C PRO A 119 -2.04 9.13 9.60
N PRO A 120 -0.76 9.45 9.82
CA PRO A 120 0.28 9.10 8.87
C PRO A 120 0.36 7.58 8.72
N LEU A 121 0.38 7.12 7.47
CA LEU A 121 0.72 5.74 7.13
C LEU A 121 2.20 5.48 7.38
N PHE A 122 2.51 4.30 7.89
CA PHE A 122 3.85 3.83 8.23
C PHE A 122 4.57 4.79 9.19
N ARG A 123 3.93 5.07 10.33
CA ARG A 123 4.52 5.84 11.42
C ARG A 123 5.54 4.97 12.17
N GLU A 124 6.74 5.49 12.38
CA GLU A 124 7.70 4.87 13.32
C GLU A 124 7.21 5.13 14.75
N GLU A 125 6.94 4.08 15.51
CA GLU A 125 6.48 4.17 16.91
C GLU A 125 7.66 4.21 17.90
N GLY A 126 8.88 3.97 17.42
CA GLY A 126 10.11 3.94 18.20
C GLY A 126 10.71 2.54 18.35
N ASP A 127 11.62 2.43 19.31
CA ASP A 127 12.37 1.22 19.61
C ASP A 127 11.60 0.35 20.61
N LEU A 128 11.35 -0.91 20.25
CA LEU A 128 10.73 -1.92 21.09
C LEU A 128 11.81 -2.84 21.67
N ASN A 129 11.92 -2.82 22.99
CA ASN A 129 12.84 -3.71 23.70
C ASN A 129 12.25 -5.12 23.80
N VAL A 130 13.12 -6.12 23.63
CA VAL A 130 12.80 -7.52 23.87
C VAL A 130 13.12 -7.84 25.33
N ASP A 131 12.19 -8.48 26.01
CA ASP A 131 12.34 -8.89 27.40
C ASP A 131 13.47 -9.95 27.54
N ALA A 132 13.96 -10.13 28.77
CA ALA A 132 15.06 -11.05 29.05
C ALA A 132 14.76 -12.51 28.66
N ASP A 133 13.48 -12.89 28.61
CA ASP A 133 13.00 -14.21 28.20
C ASP A 133 12.81 -14.37 26.67
N GLY A 134 13.18 -13.34 25.90
CA GLY A 134 13.04 -13.31 24.45
C GLY A 134 11.63 -13.00 23.97
N THR A 135 10.79 -12.38 24.82
CA THR A 135 9.43 -12.00 24.44
C THR A 135 9.27 -10.51 24.16
N PHE A 136 8.26 -10.16 23.39
CA PHE A 136 7.76 -8.79 23.24
C PHE A 136 6.25 -8.82 23.02
N ARG A 137 5.58 -7.69 23.22
CA ARG A 137 4.12 -7.60 23.15
C ARG A 137 3.67 -6.53 22.18
N LEU A 138 2.67 -6.85 21.35
CA LEU A 138 2.01 -5.90 20.45
C LEU A 138 0.51 -5.88 20.72
N LYS A 139 -0.07 -4.69 20.84
CA LYS A 139 -1.51 -4.50 20.90
C LYS A 139 -2.04 -4.24 19.49
N LEU A 140 -2.69 -5.23 18.89
CA LEU A 140 -3.27 -5.12 17.55
C LEU A 140 -4.76 -4.80 17.64
N ASN A 141 -5.14 -3.60 17.26
CA ASN A 141 -6.52 -3.19 17.04
C ASN A 141 -6.98 -3.56 15.63
N PRO A 142 -8.29 -3.58 15.37
CA PRO A 142 -8.82 -3.60 14.01
C PRO A 142 -8.17 -2.54 13.11
N GLY A 143 -7.74 -2.96 11.91
CA GLY A 143 -7.05 -2.14 10.92
C GLY A 143 -5.55 -2.01 11.11
N ASP A 144 -4.99 -2.52 12.20
CA ASP A 144 -3.56 -2.38 12.46
C ASP A 144 -2.73 -3.23 11.50
N VAL A 145 -1.64 -2.62 11.04
CA VAL A 145 -0.53 -3.24 10.34
C VAL A 145 0.74 -2.80 11.05
N TYR A 146 1.40 -3.75 11.69
CA TYR A 146 2.70 -3.57 12.32
C TYR A 146 3.80 -4.21 11.48
N THR A 147 4.93 -3.52 11.35
CA THR A 147 6.20 -4.10 10.92
C THR A 147 7.21 -3.91 12.04
N VAL A 148 7.70 -5.01 12.60
CA VAL A 148 8.68 -5.05 13.68
C VAL A 148 9.96 -5.67 13.14
N SER A 149 11.07 -4.94 13.14
CA SER A 149 12.29 -5.43 12.50
C SER A 149 13.56 -4.94 13.16
N THR A 150 14.63 -5.72 13.06
CA THR A 150 15.99 -5.26 13.38
C THR A 150 16.62 -4.43 12.27
N VAL A 151 16.02 -4.46 11.07
CA VAL A 151 16.49 -3.77 9.88
C VAL A 151 16.21 -2.28 10.03
N ASN A 152 17.28 -1.49 10.15
CA ASN A 152 17.21 -0.03 10.32
C ASN A 152 17.37 0.74 9.00
N VAL A 153 17.20 0.08 7.85
CA VAL A 153 17.22 0.73 6.52
C VAL A 153 15.83 1.03 5.99
N GLY A 154 14.79 0.88 6.81
CA GLY A 154 13.49 1.48 6.55
C GLY A 154 13.69 2.98 6.57
N GLY A 155 14.12 3.54 5.43
CA GLY A 155 14.40 4.94 5.31
C GLY A 155 13.22 5.69 5.90
N ARG A 156 13.51 6.58 6.85
CA ARG A 156 12.57 7.66 7.20
C ARG A 156 11.99 8.08 5.86
N LYS A 157 10.68 7.94 5.66
CA LYS A 157 10.05 8.46 4.45
C LYS A 157 10.44 9.92 4.46
N GLU A 158 11.50 10.27 3.74
CA GLU A 158 11.99 11.62 3.65
C GLU A 158 10.85 12.30 2.92
N VAL A 159 9.93 12.85 3.71
CA VAL A 159 9.22 14.04 3.31
C VAL A 159 10.38 15.02 3.15
N ASP A 160 10.97 15.02 1.97
CA ASP A 160 12.03 15.91 1.57
C ASP A 160 11.38 17.31 1.60
N GLU A 161 11.29 17.90 2.80
CA GLU A 161 10.65 19.18 3.03
C GLU A 161 11.34 20.29 2.22
N THR A 162 12.57 20.03 1.80
CA THR A 162 13.37 20.82 0.86
C THR A 162 12.94 20.67 -0.60
N LYS A 163 12.43 19.51 -1.06
CA LYS A 163 11.77 19.39 -2.38
C LYS A 163 10.36 19.94 -2.42
N LYS A 164 9.75 20.18 -1.25
CA LYS A 164 8.43 20.82 -1.12
C LYS A 164 8.35 22.25 -1.66
N LYS A 165 9.48 22.91 -1.98
CA LYS A 165 9.51 24.31 -2.44
C LYS A 165 9.77 24.53 -3.94
N LYS A 166 9.94 23.49 -4.78
CA LYS A 166 10.24 23.73 -6.21
C LYS A 166 9.52 22.88 -7.24
N GLY A 167 8.57 22.02 -6.84
CA GLY A 167 7.80 21.22 -7.80
C GLY A 167 6.49 20.63 -7.29
N GLU A 168 6.10 20.90 -6.04
CA GLU A 168 4.79 20.56 -5.47
C GLU A 168 3.96 21.83 -5.19
N GLU A 169 4.06 22.85 -6.05
CA GLU A 169 2.90 23.71 -6.26
C GLU A 169 1.81 22.81 -6.84
N GLY A 170 0.96 22.30 -5.93
CA GLY A 170 -0.22 21.49 -6.20
C GLY A 170 -0.11 20.61 -7.45
N LYS A 171 0.23 19.33 -7.28
CA LYS A 171 -0.45 18.34 -8.12
C LYS A 171 -1.93 18.58 -7.89
N SER A 172 -2.54 19.36 -8.78
CA SER A 172 -3.97 19.61 -8.82
C SER A 172 -4.61 18.24 -8.68
N ARG A 173 -5.57 18.12 -7.77
CA ARG A 173 -6.41 16.93 -7.66
C ARG A 173 -6.72 16.48 -9.07
N GLY A 174 -6.23 15.29 -9.44
CA GLY A 174 -5.95 14.87 -10.82
C GLY A 174 -6.80 15.62 -11.81
N ASP A 175 -6.16 16.46 -12.63
CA ASP A 175 -6.86 17.35 -13.55
C ASP A 175 -7.99 16.57 -14.22
N ASN A 176 -9.20 17.12 -14.14
CA ASN A 176 -10.34 16.52 -14.82
C ASN A 176 -9.95 16.33 -16.29
N PHE A 177 -10.48 15.28 -16.90
CA PHE A 177 -10.30 15.07 -18.34
C PHE A 177 -10.65 16.38 -19.06
N PRO A 178 -9.75 16.93 -19.89
CA PRO A 178 -9.92 18.26 -20.45
C PRO A 178 -11.15 18.27 -21.37
N LEU A 179 -12.17 19.05 -21.01
CA LEU A 179 -13.37 19.22 -21.84
C LEU A 179 -13.51 20.70 -22.25
N PRO A 180 -13.73 20.99 -23.55
CA PRO A 180 -13.73 20.05 -24.67
C PRO A 180 -12.33 19.51 -24.98
N TYR A 181 -12.24 18.23 -25.37
CA TYR A 181 -11.00 17.61 -25.85
C TYR A 181 -10.97 17.65 -27.39
N LYS A 182 -9.85 18.11 -27.95
CA LYS A 182 -9.55 17.99 -29.38
C LYS A 182 -8.09 17.55 -29.53
N ASP A 183 -7.86 16.61 -30.43
CA ASP A 183 -6.55 16.09 -30.79
C ASP A 183 -6.51 15.97 -32.32
N ASP A 184 -5.47 16.50 -32.94
CA ASP A 184 -5.22 16.41 -34.38
C ASP A 184 -4.14 15.37 -34.72
N PHE A 185 -3.55 14.75 -33.69
CA PHE A 185 -2.54 13.71 -33.80
C PHE A 185 -1.17 14.12 -34.38
N GLU A 186 -0.96 15.40 -34.70
CA GLU A 186 0.30 15.91 -35.29
C GLU A 186 1.47 15.87 -34.29
N GLY A 187 1.18 15.85 -32.99
CA GLY A 187 2.19 15.88 -31.92
C GLY A 187 2.79 14.52 -31.54
N TYR A 188 2.34 13.42 -32.15
CA TYR A 188 2.76 12.07 -31.78
C TYR A 188 3.84 11.56 -32.72
N LYS A 189 4.75 10.73 -32.19
CA LYS A 189 5.64 9.92 -33.04
C LYS A 189 4.84 8.77 -33.64
N GLU A 190 5.21 8.35 -34.84
CA GLU A 190 4.62 7.20 -35.50
C GLU A 190 4.67 5.93 -34.62
N ARG A 191 3.64 5.09 -34.76
CA ARG A 191 3.44 3.83 -34.02
C ARG A 191 3.34 3.99 -32.51
N LEU A 192 3.06 5.20 -32.03
CA LEU A 192 2.69 5.44 -30.65
C LEU A 192 1.18 5.52 -30.47
N TRP A 193 0.77 5.36 -29.22
CA TRP A 193 -0.62 5.53 -28.80
C TRP A 193 -0.93 7.02 -28.58
N PRO A 194 -2.08 7.50 -29.09
CA PRO A 194 -2.57 8.82 -28.74
C PRO A 194 -2.79 8.95 -27.24
N ARG A 195 -2.61 10.16 -26.71
CA ARG A 195 -2.86 10.45 -25.30
C ARG A 195 -4.34 10.25 -25.02
N TYR A 196 -4.62 9.63 -23.86
CA TYR A 196 -5.99 9.33 -23.39
C TYR A 196 -6.77 8.27 -24.17
N PHE A 197 -6.18 7.61 -25.16
CA PHE A 197 -6.76 6.41 -25.75
C PHE A 197 -6.40 5.20 -24.89
N SER A 198 -7.36 4.27 -24.74
CA SER A 198 -7.19 3.05 -23.96
C SER A 198 -7.97 1.92 -24.64
N ASP A 199 -7.26 1.18 -25.47
CA ASP A 199 -7.83 0.14 -26.31
C ASP A 199 -8.40 -0.98 -25.45
N ARG A 200 -9.69 -1.28 -25.61
CA ARG A 200 -10.34 -2.42 -24.94
C ARG A 200 -10.39 -3.66 -25.81
N VAL A 201 -10.38 -3.48 -27.13
CA VAL A 201 -10.32 -4.52 -28.16
C VAL A 201 -9.58 -3.91 -29.37
N GLY A 202 -8.68 -4.69 -29.98
CA GLY A 202 -7.87 -4.22 -31.10
C GLY A 202 -6.63 -3.42 -30.66
N LEU A 203 -6.01 -2.75 -31.62
CA LEU A 203 -4.85 -1.89 -31.42
C LEU A 203 -4.98 -0.65 -32.32
N TRP A 204 -4.94 0.52 -31.72
CA TRP A 204 -4.86 1.79 -32.44
C TRP A 204 -3.42 2.31 -32.39
N GLU A 205 -2.94 2.90 -33.48
CA GLU A 205 -1.63 3.55 -33.50
C GLU A 205 -1.62 4.71 -34.48
N ILE A 206 -0.75 5.69 -34.23
CA ILE A 206 -0.51 6.78 -35.18
C ILE A 206 0.24 6.21 -36.39
N ARG A 207 -0.35 6.38 -37.57
CA ARG A 207 0.25 6.02 -38.86
C ARG A 207 0.49 7.28 -39.68
N PRO A 208 1.56 7.32 -40.49
CA PRO A 208 1.67 8.37 -41.49
C PRO A 208 0.45 8.31 -42.40
N GLU A 209 0.01 9.47 -42.89
CA GLU A 209 -1.01 9.54 -43.92
C GLU A 209 -0.55 8.65 -45.08
N MET A 210 -1.32 7.62 -45.38
CA MET A 210 -1.08 6.87 -46.61
C MET A 210 -1.40 7.85 -47.71
N GLU A 211 -0.37 8.28 -48.47
CA GLU A 211 -0.59 8.99 -49.72
C GLU A 211 -1.67 8.20 -50.47
N SER A 212 -2.85 8.81 -50.62
CA SER A 212 -3.90 8.20 -51.42
C SER A 212 -3.28 8.03 -52.80
N SER A 213 -2.96 6.79 -53.16
CA SER A 213 -2.54 6.48 -54.52
C SER A 213 -3.62 7.09 -55.39
N LYS A 214 -3.26 8.10 -56.18
CA LYS A 214 -4.16 8.59 -57.22
C LYS A 214 -4.59 7.34 -57.98
N PRO A 215 -5.89 7.16 -58.26
CA PRO A 215 -6.30 6.08 -59.14
C PRO A 215 -5.39 6.19 -60.36
N ASP A 216 -4.69 5.08 -60.67
CA ASP A 216 -3.95 4.99 -61.91
C ASP A 216 -5.01 5.29 -62.98
N ASP A 217 -4.89 6.46 -63.61
CA ASP A 217 -5.61 6.77 -64.83
C ASP A 217 -5.04 5.76 -65.82
N ASP A 218 -5.64 4.57 -65.84
CA ASP A 218 -5.43 3.55 -66.86
C ASP A 218 -5.87 4.21 -68.17
N ASP A 219 -4.91 4.87 -68.81
CA ASP A 219 -4.96 5.27 -70.21
C ASP A 219 -5.14 3.97 -71.01
N ASP A 220 -6.40 3.61 -71.24
CA ASP A 220 -6.86 2.73 -72.30
C ASP A 220 -6.39 3.32 -73.65
N ASP A 221 -5.13 3.08 -74.01
CA ASP A 221 -4.63 3.28 -75.37
C ASP A 221 -5.04 2.05 -76.22
N ASP A 222 -5.97 2.32 -77.14
CA ASP A 222 -6.55 1.45 -78.19
C ASP A 222 -5.53 0.75 -79.11
#